data_AF-A0A7S1DYT8-F1
#
_entry.id   AF-A0A7S1DYT8-F1
#
_cell.length_a   1.000
_cell.length_b   1.000
_cell.length_c   1.000
_cell.angle_alpha   90.00
_cell.angle_beta   90.00
_cell.angle_gamma   90.00
#
_symmetry.space_group_name_H-M   'P 1'
#
loop_
_entity.id
_entity.type
_entity.pdbx_description
1 polymer ?
#
loop_
_entity_poly.entity_id
_entity_poly.type
_entity_poly.pdbx_seq_one_letter_code
_entity_poly.pdbx_strand_id
1 'polypeptide(L)'
;TSEQKTGLFWDNFKVNSCTHGHVHPLAAIHGARERMRGCFVIGLQIRFGTDATSNTRWFVKGEEERFFRAARALEDEYLSGREDGGDGACVRWVLSTDDGEAAKHALSQYPDRVVWREGQIAHIDMEGSSGGAVLKILFDHWMLALSDQVVITVPSSFGFTARMLNLTGSTAATIVTAPMYEALTGTQGRPARISCE
;
A
#
# COMPACT_ATOMS: atom_id res chain seq x y z
N THR A 1 17.17 9.65 34.65
CA THR A 1 18.00 8.58 34.08
C THR A 1 17.21 7.29 34.00
N SER A 2 16.62 7.00 32.84
CA SER A 2 16.32 5.64 32.37
C SER A 2 15.70 5.74 30.97
N GLU A 3 16.55 5.81 29.93
CA GLU A 3 16.12 5.48 28.58
C GLU A 3 15.79 3.99 28.54
N GLN A 4 14.49 3.66 28.47
CA GLN A 4 14.09 2.33 28.03
C GLN A 4 14.43 2.20 26.55
N LYS A 5 15.56 1.55 26.26
CA LYS A 5 15.89 1.06 24.93
C LYS A 5 14.80 0.06 24.52
N THR A 6 13.89 0.51 23.67
CA THR A 6 13.02 -0.36 22.88
C THR A 6 13.89 -1.09 21.87
N GLY A 7 14.52 -2.18 22.32
CA GLY A 7 15.14 -3.16 21.42
C GLY A 7 14.05 -3.66 20.49
N LEU A 8 14.08 -3.19 19.25
CA LEU A 8 13.18 -3.62 18.19
C LEU A 8 13.34 -5.13 18.02
N PHE A 9 12.22 -5.85 18.09
CA PHE A 9 12.04 -7.30 17.91
C PHE A 9 12.82 -7.91 16.72
N TRP A 10 13.27 -7.07 15.78
CA TRP A 10 13.92 -7.43 14.52
C TRP A 10 15.40 -7.79 14.62
N ASP A 11 16.11 -7.39 15.69
CA ASP A 11 17.57 -7.61 15.81
C ASP A 11 17.97 -9.10 15.94
N ASN A 12 16.99 -9.99 16.17
CA ASN A 12 17.22 -11.42 16.36
C ASN A 12 16.88 -12.30 15.14
N PHE A 13 16.39 -11.74 14.04
CA PHE A 13 16.03 -12.54 12.85
C PHE A 13 17.25 -12.75 11.93
N LYS A 14 18.12 -13.72 12.28
CA LYS A 14 19.14 -14.24 11.36
C LYS A 14 18.49 -15.15 10.31
N VAL A 15 18.05 -14.57 9.20
CA VAL A 15 17.64 -15.35 8.02
C VAL A 15 18.90 -15.64 7.21
N ASN A 16 19.28 -16.92 7.13
CA ASN A 16 20.44 -17.35 6.36
C ASN A 16 20.31 -16.93 4.90
N SER A 17 21.32 -16.20 4.43
CA SER A 17 21.43 -15.69 3.07
C SER A 17 21.62 -16.85 2.08
N CYS A 18 20.59 -17.14 1.29
CA CYS A 18 20.76 -17.92 0.07
C CYS A 18 21.14 -16.97 -1.07
N THR A 19 22.39 -17.07 -1.49
CA THR A 19 22.98 -16.55 -2.71
C THR A 19 22.09 -16.83 -3.91
N HIS A 20 21.59 -15.78 -4.59
CA HIS A 20 21.19 -15.70 -6.01
C HIS A 20 20.51 -14.33 -6.21
N GLY A 21 21.25 -13.23 -6.42
CA GLY A 21 20.71 -11.93 -6.90
C GLY A 21 19.56 -11.25 -6.12
N HIS A 22 19.06 -11.83 -5.04
CA HIS A 22 17.90 -11.35 -4.32
C HIS A 22 18.31 -10.35 -3.24
N VAL A 23 17.80 -9.11 -3.34
CA VAL A 23 17.95 -8.08 -2.31
C VAL A 23 17.37 -8.63 -1.00
N HIS A 24 18.18 -8.61 0.06
CA HIS A 24 17.79 -9.06 1.40
C HIS A 24 16.49 -8.34 1.84
N PRO A 25 15.46 -9.03 2.35
CA PRO A 25 14.18 -8.42 2.72
C PRO A 25 14.32 -7.20 3.64
N LEU A 26 15.24 -7.27 4.61
CA LEU A 26 15.52 -6.13 5.49
C LEU A 26 16.15 -4.93 4.76
N ALA A 27 17.03 -5.16 3.78
CA ALA A 27 17.61 -4.07 3.01
C ALA A 27 16.55 -3.38 2.14
N ALA A 28 15.61 -4.15 1.59
CA ALA A 28 14.48 -3.59 0.86
C ALA A 28 13.54 -2.77 1.78
N ILE A 29 13.30 -3.26 3.00
CA ILE A 29 12.59 -2.53 4.07
C ILE A 29 13.26 -1.20 4.37
N HIS A 30 14.57 -1.21 4.65
CA HIS A 30 15.31 -0.01 4.97
C HIS A 30 15.31 0.98 3.80
N GLY A 31 15.55 0.52 2.58
CA GLY A 31 15.52 1.38 1.39
C GLY A 31 14.16 2.04 1.17
N ALA A 32 13.07 1.28 1.32
CA ALA A 32 11.72 1.83 1.21
C ALA A 32 11.43 2.83 2.34
N ARG A 33 11.85 2.54 3.58
CA ARG A 33 11.68 3.45 4.72
C ARG A 33 12.45 4.75 4.55
N GLU A 34 13.69 4.70 4.07
CA GLU A 34 14.45 5.93 3.81
C GLU A 34 13.81 6.77 2.69
N ARG A 35 13.25 6.14 1.65
CA ARG A 35 12.52 6.86 0.59
C ARG A 35 11.24 7.55 1.08
N MET A 36 10.64 7.06 2.16
CA MET A 36 9.46 7.64 2.80
C MET A 36 9.79 8.69 3.87
N ARG A 37 11.04 8.75 4.33
CA ARG A 37 11.41 9.54 5.50
C ARG A 37 11.19 11.03 5.26
N GLY A 38 10.44 11.67 6.16
CA GLY A 38 10.13 13.10 6.08
C GLY A 38 9.11 13.46 5.00
N CYS A 39 8.48 12.47 4.37
CA CYS A 39 7.43 12.67 3.39
C CYS A 39 6.06 12.32 3.99
N PHE A 40 5.01 12.93 3.46
CA PHE A 40 3.65 12.44 3.65
C PHE A 40 3.43 11.21 2.77
N VAL A 41 2.98 10.11 3.36
CA VAL A 41 2.91 8.80 2.74
C VAL A 41 1.47 8.39 2.50
N ILE A 42 1.13 8.09 1.25
CA ILE A 42 -0.17 7.56 0.85
C ILE A 42 -0.01 6.09 0.46
N GLY A 43 -0.64 5.19 1.20
CA GLY A 43 -0.67 3.77 0.88
C GLY A 43 -1.76 3.44 -0.13
N LEU A 44 -1.43 2.77 -1.22
CA LEU A 44 -2.36 2.34 -2.26
C LEU A 44 -2.47 0.83 -2.22
N GLN A 45 -3.61 0.33 -1.73
CA GLN A 45 -3.94 -1.07 -1.76
C GLN A 45 -4.95 -1.33 -2.89
N ILE A 46 -4.42 -1.87 -3.99
CA ILE A 46 -5.19 -2.17 -5.20
C ILE A 46 -5.35 -3.68 -5.30
N ARG A 47 -6.57 -4.18 -5.10
CA ARG A 47 -6.90 -5.60 -5.25
C ARG A 47 -7.74 -5.75 -6.49
N PHE A 48 -7.14 -6.21 -7.58
CA PHE A 48 -7.88 -6.61 -8.77
C PHE A 48 -8.65 -7.90 -8.51
N GLY A 49 -8.10 -8.80 -7.69
CA GLY A 49 -8.75 -10.02 -7.26
C GLY A 49 -9.19 -10.93 -8.40
N THR A 50 -9.59 -12.13 -8.01
CA THR A 50 -10.56 -12.94 -8.76
C THR A 50 -11.51 -13.49 -7.71
N ASP A 51 -12.81 -13.46 -7.98
CA ASP A 51 -13.73 -14.24 -7.15
C ASP A 51 -13.38 -15.71 -7.34
N ALA A 52 -13.05 -16.40 -6.23
CA ALA A 52 -12.64 -17.82 -6.22
C ALA A 52 -13.67 -18.74 -6.91
N THR A 53 -14.90 -18.26 -7.10
CA THR A 53 -16.02 -18.96 -7.70
C THR A 53 -16.30 -18.57 -9.16
N SER A 54 -15.84 -17.41 -9.65
CA SER A 54 -16.30 -16.86 -10.92
C SER A 54 -15.20 -16.45 -11.91
N ASN A 55 -13.91 -16.51 -11.54
CA ASN A 55 -12.79 -15.96 -12.34
C ASN A 55 -12.99 -14.49 -12.75
N THR A 56 -13.96 -13.80 -12.16
CA THR A 56 -14.26 -12.41 -12.50
C THR A 56 -13.33 -11.52 -11.69
N ARG A 57 -12.55 -10.69 -12.39
CA ARG A 57 -11.75 -9.65 -11.74
C ARG A 57 -12.70 -8.59 -11.16
N TRP A 58 -12.38 -8.10 -9.97
CA TRP A 58 -13.11 -7.02 -9.32
C TRP A 58 -12.94 -5.69 -10.05
N PHE A 59 -11.81 -5.52 -10.74
CA PHE A 59 -11.52 -4.38 -11.59
C PHE A 59 -11.06 -4.82 -12.98
N VAL A 60 -11.42 -4.04 -14.00
CA VAL A 60 -10.90 -4.19 -15.36
C VAL A 60 -9.69 -3.29 -15.59
N LYS A 61 -8.93 -3.56 -16.66
CA LYS A 61 -7.75 -2.76 -17.04
C LYS A 61 -8.12 -1.27 -17.14
N GLY A 62 -7.31 -0.41 -16.54
CA GLY A 62 -7.50 1.04 -16.53
C GLY A 62 -8.24 1.55 -15.29
N GLU A 63 -8.89 0.68 -14.51
CA GLU A 63 -9.59 1.11 -13.31
C GLU A 63 -8.66 1.40 -12.12
N GLU A 64 -7.38 1.03 -12.21
CA GLU A 64 -6.34 1.50 -11.29
C GLU A 64 -6.26 3.04 -11.22
N GLU A 65 -6.67 3.75 -12.28
CA GLU A 65 -6.76 5.21 -12.30
C GLU A 65 -7.70 5.79 -11.24
N ARG A 66 -8.69 5.02 -10.78
CA ARG A 66 -9.54 5.43 -9.65
C ARG A 66 -8.71 5.60 -8.37
N PHE A 67 -7.73 4.73 -8.15
CA PHE A 67 -6.84 4.78 -7.00
C PHE A 67 -5.83 5.92 -7.14
N PHE A 68 -5.26 6.12 -8.33
CA PHE A 68 -4.32 7.22 -8.55
C PHE A 68 -4.99 8.59 -8.44
N ARG A 69 -6.23 8.73 -8.92
CA ARG A 69 -7.03 9.95 -8.69
C ARG A 69 -7.31 10.20 -7.22
N ALA A 70 -7.66 9.15 -6.47
CA ALA A 70 -7.84 9.27 -5.02
C ALA A 70 -6.53 9.70 -4.33
N ALA A 71 -5.40 9.12 -4.71
CA ALA A 71 -4.08 9.49 -4.18
C ALA A 71 -3.74 10.96 -4.45
N ARG A 72 -3.97 11.45 -5.68
CA ARG A 72 -3.77 12.85 -6.04
C ARG A 72 -4.65 13.79 -5.22
N ALA A 73 -5.92 13.46 -5.03
CA ALA A 73 -6.80 14.29 -4.21
C ALA A 73 -6.31 14.41 -2.75
N LEU A 74 -5.73 13.34 -2.20
CA LEU A 74 -5.12 13.36 -0.87
C LEU A 74 -3.83 14.18 -0.83
N GLU A 75 -3.02 14.08 -1.88
CA GLU A 75 -1.81 14.90 -2.05
C GLU A 75 -2.17 16.39 -2.14
N ASP A 76 -3.14 16.75 -2.97
CA ASP A 76 -3.61 18.13 -3.12
C ASP A 76 -4.15 18.69 -1.79
N GLU A 77 -4.93 17.89 -1.04
CA GLU A 77 -5.43 18.29 0.28
C GLU A 77 -4.29 18.53 1.27
N TYR A 78 -3.34 17.60 1.36
CA TYR A 78 -2.18 17.74 2.22
C TYR A 78 -1.37 18.99 1.89
N LEU A 79 -1.11 19.23 0.60
CA LEU A 79 -0.31 20.38 0.14
C LEU A 79 -1.05 21.69 0.37
N SER A 80 -2.36 21.74 0.11
CA SER A 80 -3.18 22.95 0.32
C SER A 80 -3.33 23.34 1.79
N GLY A 81 -3.20 22.38 2.71
CA GLY A 81 -3.25 22.62 4.15
C GLY A 81 -1.97 23.19 4.76
N ARG A 82 -0.90 23.39 3.98
CA ARG A 82 0.38 23.89 4.49
C ARG A 82 0.53 25.41 4.31
N GLU A 83 1.01 26.08 5.36
CA GLU A 83 1.25 27.53 5.36
C GLU A 83 2.40 27.96 4.43
N ASP A 84 3.34 27.06 4.12
CA ASP A 84 4.48 27.32 3.22
C ASP A 84 4.15 27.14 1.73
N GLY A 85 2.88 26.96 1.39
CA GLY A 85 2.44 26.78 -0.01
C GLY A 85 2.94 25.48 -0.65
N GLY A 86 3.44 24.54 0.14
CA GLY A 86 3.92 23.24 -0.34
C GLY A 86 5.34 23.25 -0.90
N ASP A 87 6.08 24.36 -0.82
CA ASP A 87 7.47 24.39 -1.30
C ASP A 87 8.35 23.51 -0.40
N GLY A 88 8.98 22.50 -1.00
CA GLY A 88 9.74 21.46 -0.28
C GLY A 88 8.91 20.33 0.36
N ALA A 89 7.58 20.32 0.20
CA ALA A 89 6.73 19.23 0.70
C ALA A 89 6.97 17.94 -0.10
N CYS A 90 7.34 16.86 0.59
CA CYS A 90 7.55 15.56 -0.01
C CYS A 90 6.31 14.68 0.14
N VAL A 91 5.82 14.12 -0.97
CA VAL A 91 4.75 13.11 -0.98
C VAL A 91 5.24 11.83 -1.66
N ARG A 92 4.91 10.68 -1.07
CA ARG A 92 5.30 9.34 -1.53
C ARG A 92 4.12 8.39 -1.50
N TRP A 93 4.04 7.51 -2.51
CA TRP A 93 2.98 6.53 -2.61
C TRP A 93 3.54 5.13 -2.41
N VAL A 94 3.10 4.42 -1.37
CA VAL A 94 3.40 3.00 -1.20
C VAL A 94 2.40 2.22 -2.02
N LEU A 95 2.84 1.39 -2.96
CA LEU A 95 1.94 0.59 -3.80
C LEU A 95 1.94 -0.88 -3.37
N SER A 96 0.75 -1.41 -3.10
CA SER A 96 0.47 -2.83 -2.89
C SER A 96 -0.60 -3.26 -3.88
N THR A 97 -0.21 -4.05 -4.88
CA THR A 97 -1.13 -4.56 -5.91
C THR A 97 -0.85 -6.03 -6.23
N ASP A 98 -1.91 -6.75 -6.57
CA ASP A 98 -1.85 -8.11 -7.11
C ASP A 98 -1.87 -8.15 -8.65
N ASP A 99 -1.85 -7.00 -9.31
CA ASP A 99 -1.78 -6.89 -10.76
C ASP A 99 -0.48 -6.19 -11.21
N GLY A 100 0.31 -6.89 -12.01
CA GLY A 100 1.61 -6.41 -12.47
C GLY A 100 1.52 -5.31 -13.52
N GLU A 101 0.41 -5.24 -14.27
CA GLU A 101 0.19 -4.16 -15.23
C GLU A 101 -0.16 -2.86 -14.50
N ALA A 102 -0.97 -2.92 -13.45
CA ALA A 102 -1.21 -1.77 -12.57
C ALA A 102 0.08 -1.26 -11.91
N ALA A 103 0.97 -2.18 -11.49
CA ALA A 103 2.28 -1.81 -10.94
C ALA A 103 3.16 -1.09 -11.97
N LYS A 104 3.28 -1.65 -13.18
CA LYS A 104 4.02 -1.01 -14.30
C LYS A 104 3.43 0.34 -14.65
N HIS A 105 2.11 0.43 -14.69
CA HIS A 105 1.40 1.66 -15.01
C HIS A 105 1.74 2.76 -13.98
N ALA A 106 1.65 2.45 -12.69
CA ALA A 106 2.00 3.38 -11.61
C ALA A 106 3.45 3.88 -11.71
N LEU A 107 4.41 2.99 -11.97
CA LEU A 107 5.83 3.35 -12.11
C LEU A 107 6.11 4.19 -13.36
N SER A 108 5.41 3.91 -14.46
CA SER A 108 5.56 4.67 -15.70
C SER A 108 5.03 6.09 -15.59
N GLN A 109 3.90 6.28 -14.89
CA GLN A 109 3.26 7.59 -14.78
C GLN A 109 3.76 8.40 -13.58
N TYR A 110 4.13 7.75 -12.48
CA TYR A 110 4.47 8.41 -11.22
C TYR A 110 5.82 7.91 -10.64
N PRO A 111 6.92 7.92 -11.43
CA PRO A 111 8.20 7.31 -11.04
C PRO A 111 8.79 7.93 -9.76
N ASP A 112 8.59 9.23 -9.55
CA ASP A 112 9.14 9.95 -8.39
C ASP A 112 8.26 9.88 -7.14
N ARG A 113 7.01 9.43 -7.29
CA ARG A 113 6.06 9.28 -6.19
C ARG A 113 6.06 7.86 -5.65
N VAL A 114 6.07 6.87 -6.55
CA VAL A 114 5.84 5.48 -6.20
C VAL A 114 7.08 4.87 -5.52
N VAL A 115 6.90 4.52 -4.27
CA VAL A 115 7.76 3.63 -3.49
C VAL A 115 7.20 2.22 -3.64
N TRP A 116 7.56 1.57 -4.74
CA TRP A 116 7.22 0.18 -4.99
C TRP A 116 8.49 -0.67 -4.98
N ARG A 117 8.35 -1.91 -4.50
CA ARG A 117 9.40 -2.91 -4.61
C ARG A 117 9.07 -3.80 -5.80
N GLU A 118 10.02 -3.90 -6.75
CA GLU A 118 10.06 -5.01 -7.69
C GLU A 118 10.11 -6.32 -6.91
N GLY A 119 8.99 -7.03 -6.92
CA GLY A 119 8.81 -8.28 -6.21
C GLY A 119 7.68 -9.05 -6.86
N GLN A 120 7.81 -10.37 -6.84
CA GLN A 120 6.79 -11.27 -7.36
C GLN A 120 5.44 -10.92 -6.71
N ILE A 121 4.41 -10.78 -7.53
CA ILE A 121 3.02 -10.73 -7.07
C ILE A 121 2.80 -11.94 -6.18
N ALA A 122 2.37 -11.71 -4.94
CA ALA A 122 2.33 -12.73 -3.90
C ALA A 122 0.89 -12.97 -3.44
N HIS A 123 0.50 -14.24 -3.45
CA HIS A 123 -0.79 -14.75 -3.01
C HIS A 123 -0.53 -15.97 -2.12
N ILE A 124 -1.10 -16.00 -0.92
CA ILE A 124 -0.92 -17.15 0.01
C ILE A 124 -1.74 -18.35 -0.47
N ASP A 125 -2.84 -18.09 -1.17
CA ASP A 125 -3.82 -19.05 -1.67
C ASP A 125 -3.43 -19.72 -2.99
N MET A 126 -2.32 -19.32 -3.61
CA MET A 126 -1.81 -19.98 -4.81
C MET A 126 -0.95 -21.20 -4.47
N GLU A 127 -1.16 -22.31 -5.19
CA GLU A 127 -0.30 -23.49 -5.11
C GLU A 127 1.18 -23.09 -5.33
N GLY A 128 2.07 -23.51 -4.43
CA GLY A 128 3.48 -23.12 -4.47
C GLY A 128 3.83 -21.82 -3.75
N SER A 129 2.92 -21.25 -2.96
CA SER A 129 3.21 -20.11 -2.08
C SER A 129 4.44 -20.40 -1.20
N SER A 130 5.50 -19.61 -1.42
CA SER A 130 6.78 -19.77 -0.74
C SER A 130 6.83 -18.91 0.53
N GLY A 131 7.77 -19.19 1.43
CA GLY A 131 8.06 -18.28 2.56
C GLY A 131 8.34 -16.84 2.10
N GLY A 132 8.85 -16.64 0.87
CA GLY A 132 9.00 -15.32 0.26
C GLY A 132 7.68 -14.60 -0.02
N ALA A 133 6.63 -15.32 -0.41
CA ALA A 133 5.30 -14.75 -0.64
C ALA A 133 4.68 -14.25 0.68
N VAL A 134 4.81 -15.02 1.75
CA VAL A 134 4.35 -14.61 3.09
C VAL A 134 5.10 -13.36 3.56
N LEU A 135 6.44 -13.34 3.43
CA LEU A 135 7.25 -12.18 3.81
C LEU A 135 6.89 -10.93 3.00
N LYS A 136 6.61 -11.07 1.69
CA LYS A 136 6.14 -9.97 0.85
C LYS A 136 4.80 -9.42 1.34
N ILE A 137 3.86 -10.29 1.68
CA ILE A 137 2.54 -9.88 2.17
C ILE A 137 2.64 -9.15 3.52
N LEU A 138 3.46 -9.67 4.44
CA LEU A 138 3.71 -8.99 5.71
C LEU A 138 4.37 -7.63 5.49
N PHE A 139 5.30 -7.54 4.54
CA PHE A 139 5.94 -6.28 4.17
C PHE A 139 4.94 -5.27 3.61
N ASP A 140 4.10 -5.68 2.65
CA ASP A 140 3.08 -4.79 2.07
C ASP A 140 2.12 -4.28 3.15
N HIS A 141 1.65 -5.15 4.05
CA HIS A 141 0.81 -4.73 5.19
C HIS A 141 1.52 -3.71 6.07
N TRP A 142 2.79 -3.97 6.41
CA TRP A 142 3.54 -3.09 7.29
C TRP A 142 3.78 -1.72 6.64
N MET A 143 4.11 -1.68 5.35
CA MET A 143 4.30 -0.43 4.60
C MET A 143 3.00 0.36 4.45
N LEU A 144 1.88 -0.32 4.18
CA LEU A 144 0.56 0.31 4.18
C LEU A 144 0.20 0.84 5.57
N ALA A 145 0.50 0.10 6.63
CA ALA A 145 0.22 0.52 8.01
C ALA A 145 1.09 1.70 8.47
N LEU A 146 2.26 1.89 7.85
CA LEU A 146 3.15 3.04 8.05
C LEU A 146 2.77 4.27 7.20
N SER A 147 1.71 4.19 6.41
CA SER A 147 1.24 5.33 5.62
C SER A 147 0.40 6.29 6.47
N ASP A 148 0.46 7.59 6.16
CA ASP A 148 -0.33 8.63 6.83
C ASP A 148 -1.80 8.57 6.41
N GLN A 149 -2.06 8.20 5.16
CA GLN A 149 -3.38 7.83 4.67
C GLN A 149 -3.30 6.60 3.78
N VAL A 150 -4.41 5.88 3.66
CA VAL A 150 -4.51 4.73 2.76
C VAL A 150 -5.72 4.82 1.85
N VAL A 151 -5.51 4.48 0.58
CA VAL A 151 -6.55 4.20 -0.40
C VAL A 151 -6.70 2.69 -0.48
N ILE A 152 -7.86 2.16 -0.10
CA ILE A 152 -8.09 0.71 -0.01
C ILE A 152 -9.16 0.25 -0.98
N THR A 153 -9.02 -0.99 -1.43
CA THR A 153 -10.03 -1.66 -2.23
C THR A 153 -11.12 -2.22 -1.33
N VAL A 154 -12.39 -1.89 -1.59
CA VAL A 154 -13.54 -2.64 -1.04
C VAL A 154 -13.99 -3.69 -2.04
N PRO A 155 -14.13 -4.97 -1.63
CA PRO A 155 -14.20 -5.48 -0.24
C PRO A 155 -12.90 -6.13 0.29
N SER A 156 -11.72 -5.72 -0.16
CA SER A 156 -10.46 -6.39 0.24
C SER A 156 -10.17 -6.23 1.73
N SER A 157 -10.07 -7.35 2.47
CA SER A 157 -9.65 -7.35 3.88
C SER A 157 -8.20 -6.93 4.09
N PHE A 158 -7.36 -7.01 3.05
CA PHE A 158 -5.93 -6.71 3.11
C PHE A 158 -5.68 -5.23 3.46
N GLY A 159 -6.31 -4.31 2.72
CA GLY A 159 -6.21 -2.87 2.98
C GLY A 159 -6.80 -2.48 4.33
N PHE A 160 -7.93 -3.08 4.71
CA PHE A 160 -8.53 -2.89 6.03
C PHE A 160 -7.63 -3.35 7.17
N THR A 161 -6.96 -4.51 7.04
CA THR A 161 -6.07 -5.02 8.07
C THR A 161 -4.88 -4.09 8.27
N ALA A 162 -4.25 -3.65 7.18
CA ALA A 162 -3.16 -2.68 7.26
C ALA A 162 -3.61 -1.35 7.90
N ARG A 163 -4.81 -0.89 7.55
CA ARG A 163 -5.41 0.31 8.16
C ARG A 163 -5.62 0.14 9.66
N MET A 164 -6.15 -1.00 10.11
CA MET A 164 -6.41 -1.26 11.53
C MET A 164 -5.12 -1.36 12.36
N LEU A 165 -4.00 -1.76 11.76
CA LEU A 165 -2.70 -1.77 12.43
C LEU A 165 -2.19 -0.35 12.75
N ASN A 166 -2.61 0.65 11.97
CA ASN A 166 -2.40 2.10 12.18
C ASN A 166 -1.09 2.48 12.92
N LEU A 167 0.05 2.25 12.29
CA LEU A 167 1.35 2.46 12.95
C LEU A 167 1.80 3.92 12.98
N THR A 168 1.08 4.81 12.27
CA THR A 168 1.30 6.26 12.28
C THR A 168 0.40 6.99 13.28
N GLY A 169 -0.66 6.35 13.76
CA GLY A 169 -1.68 6.96 14.61
C GLY A 169 -2.79 7.70 13.83
N SER A 170 -2.65 7.89 12.51
CA SER A 170 -3.67 8.53 11.66
C SER A 170 -4.87 7.61 11.45
N THR A 171 -6.12 8.08 11.66
CA THR A 171 -7.31 7.22 11.46
C THR A 171 -7.97 7.30 10.08
N ALA A 172 -7.41 8.06 9.14
CA ALA A 172 -8.08 8.33 7.86
C ALA A 172 -7.85 7.23 6.80
N ALA A 173 -8.95 6.79 6.17
CA ALA A 173 -8.92 5.93 4.99
C ALA A 173 -9.81 6.50 3.88
N THR A 174 -9.35 6.38 2.64
CA THR A 174 -10.16 6.59 1.44
C THR A 174 -10.48 5.23 0.82
N ILE A 175 -11.74 5.00 0.49
CA ILE A 175 -12.22 3.76 -0.09
C ILE A 175 -12.40 3.92 -1.59
N VAL A 176 -11.90 2.96 -2.36
CA VAL A 176 -12.30 2.73 -3.74
C VAL A 176 -13.05 1.41 -3.81
N THR A 177 -14.33 1.49 -4.13
CA THR A 177 -15.20 0.32 -4.26
C THR A 177 -15.03 -0.30 -5.64
N ALA A 178 -14.92 -1.62 -5.69
CA ALA A 178 -14.93 -2.35 -6.95
C ALA A 178 -16.29 -2.16 -7.67
N PRO A 179 -16.32 -1.88 -8.99
CA PRO A 179 -17.56 -1.58 -9.73
C PRO A 179 -18.66 -2.64 -9.56
N MET A 180 -18.26 -3.91 -9.48
CA MET A 180 -19.19 -5.02 -9.22
C MET A 180 -19.94 -4.83 -7.89
N TYR A 181 -19.26 -4.33 -6.86
CA TYR A 181 -19.85 -4.03 -5.56
C TYR A 181 -20.64 -2.72 -5.59
N GLU A 182 -20.21 -1.71 -6.35
CA GLU A 182 -20.99 -0.47 -6.55
C GLU A 182 -22.38 -0.76 -7.12
N ALA A 183 -22.47 -1.71 -8.06
CA ALA A 183 -23.75 -2.16 -8.62
C ALA A 183 -24.65 -2.85 -7.60
N LEU A 184 -24.07 -3.53 -6.60
CA LEU A 184 -24.80 -4.23 -5.54
C LEU A 184 -25.22 -3.30 -4.39
N THR A 185 -24.42 -2.28 -4.08
CA THR A 185 -24.64 -1.38 -2.94
C THR A 185 -25.24 -0.03 -3.33
N GLY A 186 -25.31 0.30 -4.62
CA GLY A 186 -25.77 1.60 -5.12
C GLY A 186 -24.76 2.75 -4.92
N THR A 187 -23.53 2.47 -4.48
CA THR A 187 -22.50 3.48 -4.27
C THR A 187 -21.75 3.78 -5.57
N GLN A 188 -22.28 4.67 -6.43
CA GLN A 188 -21.64 4.97 -7.71
C GLN A 188 -20.34 5.78 -7.56
N GLY A 189 -19.20 5.15 -7.84
CA GLY A 189 -17.98 5.73 -8.43
C GLY A 189 -17.22 6.81 -7.67
N ARG A 190 -17.68 7.22 -6.48
CA ARG A 190 -17.00 8.24 -5.67
C ARG A 190 -16.26 7.59 -4.50
N PRO A 191 -14.95 7.91 -4.33
CA PRO A 191 -14.24 7.46 -3.15
C PRO A 191 -14.93 7.97 -1.89
N ALA A 192 -15.17 7.07 -0.94
CA ALA A 192 -15.76 7.43 0.35
C ALA A 192 -14.64 7.55 1.40
N ARG A 193 -14.71 8.57 2.27
CA ARG A 193 -13.83 8.65 3.43
C ARG A 193 -14.45 7.91 4.61
N ILE A 194 -13.61 7.15 5.31
CA ILE A 194 -13.94 6.63 6.63
C ILE A 194 -12.92 7.21 7.62
N SER A 195 -13.42 7.88 8.65
CA SER A 195 -12.68 8.18 9.87
C SER A 195 -13.24 7.32 10.98
N CYS A 196 -12.38 6.60 11.69
CA CYS A 196 -12.74 6.00 12.97
C CYS A 196 -12.47 7.07 14.04
N GLU A 197 -13.54 7.54 14.70
CA GLU A 197 -13.46 8.32 15.94
C GLU A 197 -13.08 7.42 17.13
#